data_AF-A0A920G6C9-F1
#
_entry.id   AF-A0A920G6C9-F1
#
_cell.length_a   1.000
_cell.length_b   1.000
_cell.length_c   1.000
_cell.angle_alpha   90.00
_cell.angle_beta   90.00
_cell.angle_gamma   90.00
#
_symmetry.space_group_name_H-M   'P 1'
#
loop_
_entity.id
_entity.type
_entity.pdbx_description
1 polymer ?
#
loop_
_entity_poly.entity_id
_entity_poly.type
_entity_poly.pdbx_seq_one_letter_code
_entity_poly.pdbx_strand_id
1 'polypeptide(L)'
;MMCCTVTGRGRRGGRDRCLSKSGFDELDVARSGRTETAGRAAALEHAPQRHHPMHMNDTDTDRLWPIGSGKATRRRNEQLEDDGYLLVEGLCDCKFVAHLLEVSRDRSGEVMAALGTQKIGIGSAAGFDEVVQRSPGRWDIPISPDEFGVDEHALPWWPLITAVLGEDAEHSFSGVVYSDPGSPAQCWHIDSPHFSADHLPAHALNVMIALHDTPLAMGPPRLREALTG
;
A
#
# COMPACT_ATOMS: atom_id res chain seq x y z
N MET A 1 -5.53 0.31 -4.24
CA MET A 1 -4.96 0.93 -3.02
C MET A 1 -4.29 2.23 -3.44
N MET A 2 -4.36 3.30 -2.64
CA MET A 2 -3.56 4.52 -2.87
C MET A 2 -2.29 4.45 -2.03
N CYS A 3 -1.16 4.84 -2.60
CA CYS A 3 0.13 4.92 -1.93
C CYS A 3 0.60 6.37 -1.94
N CYS A 4 1.10 6.86 -0.80
CA CYS A 4 1.76 8.14 -0.67
C CYS A 4 3.09 7.98 0.08
N THR A 5 4.18 8.33 -0.56
CA THR A 5 5.54 8.32 -0.01
C THR A 5 5.97 9.73 0.33
N VAL A 6 6.43 9.92 1.57
CA VAL A 6 6.97 11.19 2.06
C VAL A 6 8.38 10.96 2.62
N THR A 7 9.27 11.91 2.41
CA THR A 7 10.68 11.84 2.83
C THR A 7 11.10 13.08 3.60
N GLY A 8 12.04 12.97 4.55
CA GLY A 8 12.65 14.16 5.16
C GLY A 8 13.49 14.98 4.16
N ARG A 9 13.57 16.31 4.36
CA ARG A 9 14.33 17.22 3.48
C ARG A 9 15.77 16.81 3.28
N GLY A 10 16.28 16.99 2.05
CA GLY A 10 17.68 16.72 1.72
C GLY A 10 18.06 15.23 1.71
N ARG A 11 17.10 14.34 2.02
CA ARG A 11 17.22 12.89 1.84
C ARG A 11 16.51 12.38 0.59
N ARG A 12 16.18 13.31 -0.34
CA ARG A 12 15.97 12.94 -1.74
C ARG A 12 17.28 12.28 -2.20
N GLY A 13 17.32 10.94 -2.19
CA GLY A 13 17.96 10.26 -3.31
C GLY A 13 17.44 10.97 -4.55
N GLY A 14 18.34 11.43 -5.43
CA GLY A 14 18.00 12.37 -6.50
C GLY A 14 16.79 11.91 -7.32
N ARG A 15 16.42 12.69 -8.33
CA ARG A 15 15.47 12.26 -9.37
C ARG A 15 15.88 10.98 -10.15
N ASP A 16 16.75 10.15 -9.59
CA ASP A 16 17.00 8.77 -9.95
C ASP A 16 15.93 7.86 -9.35
N ARG A 17 14.92 7.57 -10.18
CA ARG A 17 14.31 6.24 -10.29
C ARG A 17 14.19 5.49 -8.96
N CYS A 18 13.15 5.83 -8.20
CA CYS A 18 12.64 4.91 -7.20
C CYS A 18 12.37 3.56 -7.88
N LEU A 19 12.91 2.48 -7.30
CA LEU A 19 12.57 1.08 -7.52
C LEU A 19 13.12 0.41 -8.81
N SER A 20 14.24 -0.31 -8.66
CA SER A 20 14.38 -1.73 -9.06
C SER A 20 15.82 -2.22 -8.85
N LYS A 21 16.07 -2.93 -7.75
CA LYS A 21 17.08 -4.00 -7.72
C LYS A 21 16.48 -5.24 -7.07
N SER A 22 15.41 -5.75 -7.67
CA SER A 22 15.08 -7.18 -7.56
C SER A 22 15.65 -7.84 -8.82
N GLY A 23 16.81 -8.48 -8.67
CA GLY A 23 17.34 -9.38 -9.70
C GLY A 23 16.39 -10.55 -9.85
N PHE A 24 15.65 -10.60 -10.96
CA PHE A 24 15.05 -11.82 -11.46
C PHE A 24 16.08 -12.47 -12.36
N ASP A 25 16.91 -13.35 -11.80
CA ASP A 25 17.62 -14.33 -12.61
C ASP A 25 16.67 -15.49 -12.90
N GLU A 26 16.40 -15.62 -14.18
CA GLU A 26 15.67 -16.67 -14.88
C GLU A 26 16.32 -18.04 -14.65
N LEU A 27 15.66 -18.95 -13.92
CA LEU A 27 16.02 -20.38 -13.95
C LEU A 27 14.80 -21.32 -13.89
N ASP A 28 14.61 -21.96 -15.05
CA ASP A 28 14.12 -23.32 -15.32
C ASP A 28 12.67 -23.73 -15.03
N VAL A 29 11.89 -23.65 -16.11
CA VAL A 29 10.76 -24.52 -16.44
C VAL A 29 11.29 -25.95 -16.66
N ALA A 30 11.02 -26.85 -15.71
CA ALA A 30 11.13 -28.29 -15.94
C ALA A 30 9.79 -29.00 -15.77
N ARG A 31 9.32 -29.52 -16.91
CA ARG A 31 8.18 -30.43 -17.07
C ARG A 31 8.28 -31.64 -16.14
N SER A 32 7.15 -32.02 -15.53
CA SER A 32 6.83 -33.42 -15.25
C SER A 32 5.33 -33.59 -15.13
N GLY A 33 4.74 -34.25 -16.13
CA GLY A 33 3.35 -34.66 -16.09
C GLY A 33 3.17 -35.90 -15.22
N ARG A 34 2.00 -36.01 -14.59
CA ARG A 34 1.35 -37.29 -14.37
C ARG A 34 -0.15 -37.09 -14.16
N THR A 35 -0.91 -37.64 -15.09
CA THR A 35 -2.33 -37.97 -14.99
C THR A 35 -2.52 -39.09 -13.97
N GLU A 36 -3.53 -38.97 -13.10
CA GLU A 36 -4.25 -40.13 -12.58
C GLU A 36 -5.64 -39.73 -12.07
N THR A 37 -6.58 -40.64 -12.30
CA THR A 37 -8.04 -40.51 -12.32
C THR A 37 -8.73 -40.90 -10.99
N ALA A 38 -9.88 -40.26 -10.76
CA ALA A 38 -11.13 -40.77 -10.16
C ALA A 38 -11.14 -41.40 -8.75
N GLY A 39 -12.00 -40.88 -7.87
CA GLY A 39 -12.39 -41.57 -6.63
C GLY A 39 -13.37 -40.85 -5.71
N ARG A 40 -14.67 -40.97 -6.03
CA ARG A 40 -15.85 -41.07 -5.13
C ARG A 40 -16.22 -39.96 -4.11
N ALA A 41 -17.53 -39.70 -4.15
CA ALA A 41 -18.34 -38.87 -3.28
C ALA A 41 -18.44 -39.37 -1.83
N ALA A 42 -18.59 -38.42 -0.90
CA ALA A 42 -19.33 -38.62 0.35
C ALA A 42 -20.01 -37.30 0.73
N ALA A 43 -21.35 -37.33 0.76
CA ALA A 43 -22.19 -36.28 1.30
C ALA A 43 -22.12 -36.32 2.84
N LEU A 44 -22.03 -35.15 3.47
CA LEU A 44 -22.30 -34.94 4.89
C LEU A 44 -23.03 -33.62 5.03
N GLU A 45 -24.23 -33.72 5.61
CA GLU A 45 -25.21 -32.67 5.77
C GLU A 45 -25.27 -32.25 7.26
N HIS A 46 -25.75 -31.03 7.52
CA HIS A 46 -26.20 -30.42 8.80
C HIS A 46 -25.16 -29.77 9.75
N ALA A 47 -25.19 -28.42 9.83
CA ALA A 47 -25.95 -27.66 10.85
C ALA A 47 -25.57 -26.16 10.87
N PRO A 48 -26.50 -25.23 11.19
CA PRO A 48 -26.30 -23.79 11.05
C PRO A 48 -25.55 -23.17 12.24
N GLN A 49 -24.53 -22.36 11.96
CA GLN A 49 -23.85 -21.58 12.99
C GLN A 49 -24.70 -20.36 13.39
N ARG A 50 -24.89 -20.22 14.69
CA ARG A 50 -25.71 -19.19 15.34
C ARG A 50 -25.03 -17.83 15.22
N HIS A 51 -25.73 -16.85 14.66
CA HIS A 51 -25.39 -15.44 14.79
C HIS A 51 -25.50 -15.02 16.26
N HIS A 52 -24.40 -14.56 16.85
CA HIS A 52 -24.43 -13.76 18.07
C HIS A 52 -24.43 -12.28 17.67
N PRO A 53 -25.42 -11.48 18.10
CA PRO A 53 -25.38 -10.04 17.90
C PRO A 53 -24.31 -9.45 18.83
N MET A 54 -23.27 -8.86 18.25
CA MET A 54 -22.36 -8.02 19.04
C MET A 54 -23.13 -6.76 19.45
N HIS A 55 -23.30 -6.64 20.75
CA HIS A 55 -23.88 -5.49 21.43
C HIS A 55 -23.04 -4.24 21.11
N MET A 56 -23.60 -3.33 20.31
CA MET A 56 -23.03 -1.99 20.09
C MET A 56 -23.14 -1.19 21.39
N ASN A 57 -22.00 -0.80 21.95
CA ASN A 57 -21.96 0.29 22.92
C ASN A 57 -21.66 1.58 22.16
N ASP A 58 -22.49 2.60 22.41
CA ASP A 58 -22.43 3.97 21.87
C ASP A 58 -21.18 4.74 22.34
N THR A 59 -19.99 4.30 21.93
CA THR A 59 -18.73 5.02 22.16
C THR A 59 -17.85 5.17 20.91
N ASP A 60 -18.37 4.83 19.73
CA ASP A 60 -17.59 4.75 18.48
C ASP A 60 -17.37 6.06 17.72
N THR A 61 -17.58 7.21 18.36
CA THR A 61 -17.22 8.52 17.79
C THR A 61 -15.77 8.94 18.06
N ASP A 62 -15.01 8.20 18.87
CA ASP A 62 -13.58 8.46 19.17
C ASP A 62 -12.59 7.76 18.20
N ARG A 63 -13.10 7.12 17.13
CA ARG A 63 -12.28 6.36 16.16
C ARG A 63 -11.76 7.15 14.96
N LEU A 64 -12.23 8.39 14.77
CA LEU A 64 -11.56 9.33 13.89
C LEU A 64 -10.29 9.79 14.60
N TRP A 65 -9.17 9.95 13.89
CA TRP A 65 -7.95 10.55 14.45
C TRP A 65 -8.33 11.76 15.33
N PRO A 66 -8.26 11.67 16.67
CA PRO A 66 -8.58 12.82 17.49
C PRO A 66 -7.39 13.75 17.30
N ILE A 67 -7.57 14.75 16.44
CA ILE A 67 -6.78 15.97 16.45
C ILE A 67 -7.02 16.59 17.83
N GLY A 68 -6.36 16.10 18.89
CA GLY A 68 -6.80 16.47 20.23
C GLY A 68 -6.02 15.98 21.45
N SER A 69 -5.17 14.94 21.40
CA SER A 69 -4.33 14.66 22.56
C SER A 69 -2.92 14.17 22.20
N GLY A 70 -1.91 14.95 22.58
CA GLY A 70 -0.50 14.62 22.32
C GLY A 70 -0.04 13.27 22.89
N LYS A 71 -0.78 12.67 23.83
CA LYS A 71 -0.50 11.33 24.36
C LYS A 71 -0.86 10.22 23.36
N ALA A 72 -1.96 10.35 22.62
CA ALA A 72 -2.40 9.34 21.65
C ALA A 72 -1.47 9.31 20.42
N THR A 73 -1.04 10.48 19.96
CA THR A 73 -0.04 10.62 18.89
C THR A 73 1.30 10.01 19.31
N ARG A 74 1.79 10.33 20.52
CA ARG A 74 3.06 9.79 21.02
C ARG A 74 3.08 8.25 21.07
N ARG A 75 2.03 7.62 21.60
CA ARG A 75 1.95 6.14 21.67
C ARG A 75 1.97 5.49 20.29
N ARG A 76 1.35 6.13 19.29
CA ARG A 76 1.35 5.63 17.90
C ARG A 76 2.70 5.81 17.23
N ASN A 77 3.43 6.89 17.54
CA ASN A 77 4.80 7.07 17.05
C ASN A 77 5.72 6.01 17.65
N GLU A 78 5.65 5.78 18.97
CA GLU A 78 6.40 4.72 19.66
C GLU A 78 6.08 3.35 19.02
N GLN A 79 4.79 3.05 18.77
CA GLN A 79 4.41 1.83 18.06
C GLN A 79 4.99 1.74 16.64
N LEU A 80 4.95 2.82 15.87
CA LEU A 80 5.51 2.83 14.52
C LEU A 80 7.03 2.64 14.53
N GLU A 81 7.72 3.19 15.54
CA GLU A 81 9.16 3.00 15.75
C GLU A 81 9.49 1.55 16.14
N ASP A 82 8.70 0.94 17.02
CA ASP A 82 8.92 -0.43 17.50
C ASP A 82 8.53 -1.49 16.44
N ASP A 83 7.33 -1.39 15.86
CA ASP A 83 6.77 -2.40 14.97
C ASP A 83 7.21 -2.19 13.51
N GLY A 84 7.61 -0.97 13.14
CA GLY A 84 7.93 -0.57 11.77
C GLY A 84 6.69 -0.31 10.89
N TYR A 85 5.48 -0.47 11.43
CA TYR A 85 4.23 -0.14 10.75
C TYR A 85 3.12 0.26 11.74
N LEU A 86 2.07 0.90 11.23
CA LEU A 86 0.86 1.23 11.99
C LEU A 86 -0.37 1.01 11.12
N LEU A 87 -1.36 0.27 11.63
CA LEU A 87 -2.68 0.16 11.01
C LEU A 87 -3.62 1.17 11.65
N VAL A 88 -4.18 2.08 10.83
CA VAL A 88 -5.09 3.13 11.30
C VAL A 88 -6.46 2.96 10.65
N GLU A 89 -7.43 2.50 11.44
CA GLU A 89 -8.84 2.51 11.04
C GLU A 89 -9.37 3.94 11.04
N GLY A 90 -10.24 4.27 10.07
CA GLY A 90 -10.86 5.59 10.02
C GLY A 90 -9.88 6.75 9.78
N LEU A 91 -8.70 6.49 9.19
CA LEU A 91 -7.72 7.53 8.86
C LEU A 91 -8.30 8.62 7.95
N CYS A 92 -9.17 8.22 7.03
CA CYS A 92 -9.87 9.09 6.08
C CYS A 92 -11.38 8.92 6.27
N ASP A 93 -12.15 10.01 6.11
CA ASP A 93 -13.59 9.89 6.05
C ASP A 93 -14.05 9.25 4.73
N CYS A 94 -15.26 8.70 4.72
CA CYS A 94 -15.77 7.95 3.57
C CYS A 94 -15.94 8.79 2.30
N LYS A 95 -16.21 10.10 2.41
CA LYS A 95 -16.33 10.98 1.24
C LYS A 95 -14.96 11.21 0.64
N PHE A 96 -13.95 11.42 1.48
CA PHE A 96 -12.57 11.55 1.02
C PHE A 96 -12.07 10.28 0.33
N VAL A 97 -12.32 9.10 0.93
CA VAL A 97 -11.96 7.81 0.29
C VAL A 97 -12.68 7.62 -1.04
N ALA A 98 -13.98 7.96 -1.12
CA ALA A 98 -14.75 7.86 -2.36
C ALA A 98 -14.19 8.78 -3.45
N HIS A 99 -13.81 10.01 -3.09
CA HIS A 99 -13.17 10.97 -4.00
C HIS A 99 -11.82 10.44 -4.51
N LEU A 100 -10.95 9.97 -3.62
CA LEU A 100 -9.67 9.35 -4.02
C LEU A 100 -9.89 8.15 -4.96
N LEU A 101 -10.90 7.32 -4.70
CA LEU A 101 -11.24 6.18 -5.54
C LEU A 101 -11.73 6.60 -6.93
N GLU A 102 -12.58 7.63 -7.01
CA GLU A 102 -13.10 8.17 -8.26
C GLU A 102 -11.95 8.69 -9.15
N VAL A 103 -11.15 9.61 -8.64
CA VAL A 103 -9.98 10.16 -9.37
C VAL A 103 -9.01 9.04 -9.77
N SER A 104 -8.76 8.09 -8.88
CA SER A 104 -7.88 6.95 -9.17
C SER A 104 -8.41 6.08 -10.31
N ARG A 105 -9.72 5.83 -10.35
CA ARG A 105 -10.36 5.02 -11.40
C ARG A 105 -10.32 5.73 -12.74
N ASP A 106 -10.65 7.01 -12.76
CA ASP A 106 -10.65 7.81 -13.99
C ASP A 106 -9.24 7.86 -14.58
N ARG A 107 -8.25 8.22 -13.76
CA ARG A 107 -6.85 8.27 -14.18
C ARG A 107 -6.33 6.92 -14.64
N SER A 108 -6.65 5.84 -13.91
CA SER A 108 -6.28 4.49 -14.32
C SER A 108 -6.93 4.10 -15.65
N GLY A 109 -8.20 4.43 -15.83
CA GLY A 109 -8.94 4.16 -17.06
C GLY A 109 -8.32 4.84 -18.27
N GLU A 110 -8.00 6.13 -18.16
CA GLU A 110 -7.33 6.90 -19.21
C GLU A 110 -5.97 6.30 -19.60
N VAL A 111 -5.13 6.04 -18.60
CA VAL A 111 -3.77 5.54 -18.80
C VAL A 111 -3.80 4.13 -19.41
N MET A 112 -4.66 3.24 -18.92
CA MET A 112 -4.76 1.89 -19.45
C MET A 112 -5.41 1.85 -20.83
N ALA A 113 -6.36 2.73 -21.13
CA ALA A 113 -6.92 2.88 -22.47
C ALA A 113 -5.85 3.36 -23.47
N ALA A 114 -5.01 4.31 -23.08
CA ALA A 114 -3.91 4.80 -23.90
C ALA A 114 -2.83 3.73 -24.12
N LEU A 115 -2.51 2.94 -23.09
CA LEU A 115 -1.57 1.82 -23.20
C LEU A 115 -2.09 0.72 -24.13
N GLY A 116 -3.40 0.47 -24.11
CA GLY A 116 -4.05 -0.52 -24.97
C GLY A 116 -3.47 -1.92 -24.77
N THR A 117 -3.02 -2.55 -25.85
CA THR A 117 -2.40 -3.90 -25.81
C THR A 117 -0.87 -3.86 -25.78
N GLN A 118 -0.27 -2.67 -25.63
CA GLN A 118 1.18 -2.56 -25.59
C GLN A 118 1.73 -3.19 -24.32
N LYS A 119 2.86 -3.89 -24.45
CA LYS A 119 3.58 -4.45 -23.31
C LYS A 119 4.71 -3.50 -22.93
N ILE A 120 4.73 -3.09 -21.68
CA ILE A 120 5.88 -2.40 -21.08
C ILE A 120 6.71 -3.39 -20.27
N GLY A 121 7.97 -3.05 -20.01
CA GLY A 121 8.80 -3.87 -19.14
C GLY A 121 8.44 -3.68 -17.66
N ILE A 122 9.08 -4.49 -16.81
CA ILE A 122 8.90 -4.41 -15.36
C ILE A 122 9.91 -3.42 -14.76
N GLY A 123 9.43 -2.60 -13.83
CA GLY A 123 10.24 -1.64 -13.07
C GLY A 123 10.31 -0.26 -13.72
N SER A 124 10.71 0.74 -12.94
CA SER A 124 10.69 2.16 -13.35
C SER A 124 11.55 2.44 -14.58
N ALA A 125 12.62 1.67 -14.80
CA ALA A 125 13.49 1.84 -15.96
C ALA A 125 12.83 1.44 -17.29
N ALA A 126 11.74 0.66 -17.24
CA ALA A 126 11.03 0.15 -18.40
C ALA A 126 9.56 0.61 -18.46
N GLY A 127 9.17 1.52 -17.57
CA GLY A 127 7.86 2.17 -17.55
C GLY A 127 7.89 3.57 -18.16
N PHE A 128 6.75 4.25 -18.06
CA PHE A 128 6.56 5.65 -18.41
C PHE A 128 6.34 6.48 -17.16
N ASP A 129 6.39 7.80 -17.29
CA ASP A 129 6.09 8.72 -16.19
C ASP A 129 4.63 8.55 -15.73
N GLU A 130 3.73 8.13 -16.62
CA GLU A 130 2.31 7.92 -16.33
C GLU A 130 1.98 6.53 -15.81
N VAL A 131 2.83 5.52 -16.06
CA VAL A 131 2.57 4.13 -15.68
C VAL A 131 3.83 3.30 -15.57
N VAL A 132 3.94 2.60 -14.44
CA VAL A 132 5.00 1.60 -14.23
C VAL A 132 4.38 0.26 -13.89
N GLN A 133 4.80 -0.79 -14.59
CA GLN A 133 4.47 -2.16 -14.20
C GLN A 133 5.48 -2.64 -13.15
N ARG A 134 5.04 -2.89 -11.91
CA ARG A 134 5.93 -3.30 -10.81
C ARG A 134 6.21 -4.79 -10.78
N SER A 135 5.25 -5.57 -11.25
CA SER A 135 5.27 -7.02 -11.40
C SER A 135 4.16 -7.40 -12.39
N PRO A 136 4.13 -8.63 -12.93
CA PRO A 136 3.07 -9.02 -13.85
C PRO A 136 1.67 -8.73 -13.29
N GLY A 137 0.89 -7.93 -14.03
CA GLY A 137 -0.48 -7.52 -13.64
C GLY A 137 -0.58 -6.49 -12.51
N ARG A 138 0.54 -5.95 -12.00
CA ARG A 138 0.53 -4.89 -10.99
C ARG A 138 1.08 -3.59 -11.54
N TRP A 139 0.33 -2.52 -11.33
CA TRP A 139 0.56 -1.23 -11.94
C TRP A 139 0.59 -0.15 -10.87
N ASP A 140 1.58 0.72 -10.98
CA ASP A 140 1.65 1.99 -10.27
C ASP A 140 1.33 3.09 -11.27
N ILE A 141 0.27 3.85 -10.99
CA ILE A 141 -0.15 5.00 -11.78
C ILE A 141 0.01 6.24 -10.90
N PRO A 142 0.98 7.12 -11.17
CA PRO A 142 1.21 8.31 -10.37
C PRO A 142 0.02 9.27 -10.46
N ILE A 143 -0.34 9.83 -9.31
CA ILE A 143 -1.38 10.85 -9.15
C ILE A 143 -0.93 11.77 -8.02
N SER A 144 -0.65 13.03 -8.35
CA SER A 144 -0.21 14.04 -7.39
C SER A 144 -1.34 14.49 -6.44
N PRO A 145 -1.02 15.05 -5.27
CA PRO A 145 -2.03 15.65 -4.38
C PRO A 145 -2.89 16.71 -5.09
N ASP A 146 -2.28 17.53 -5.95
CA ASP A 146 -2.97 18.53 -6.75
C ASP A 146 -3.98 17.90 -7.73
N GLU A 147 -3.65 16.77 -8.35
CA GLU A 147 -4.59 16.01 -9.20
C GLU A 147 -5.74 15.40 -8.40
N PHE A 148 -5.53 15.09 -7.11
CA PHE A 148 -6.62 14.79 -6.19
C PHE A 148 -7.38 16.04 -5.73
N GLY A 149 -6.92 17.24 -6.07
CA GLY A 149 -7.52 18.51 -5.62
C GLY A 149 -7.29 18.81 -4.14
N VAL A 150 -6.16 18.34 -3.58
CA VAL A 150 -5.85 18.45 -2.15
C VAL A 150 -4.44 19.00 -1.97
N ASP A 151 -4.30 19.97 -1.08
CA ASP A 151 -2.98 20.40 -0.60
C ASP A 151 -2.32 19.25 0.20
N GLU A 152 -1.08 18.90 -0.13
CA GLU A 152 -0.35 17.82 0.52
C GLU A 152 -0.26 17.99 2.04
N HIS A 153 -0.12 19.24 2.51
CA HIS A 153 -0.05 19.55 3.94
C HIS A 153 -1.41 19.48 4.64
N ALA A 154 -2.50 19.44 3.87
CA ALA A 154 -3.87 19.27 4.38
C ALA A 154 -4.31 17.79 4.41
N LEU A 155 -3.47 16.85 3.97
CA LEU A 155 -3.79 15.43 3.99
C LEU A 155 -3.99 14.92 5.42
N PRO A 156 -4.96 14.01 5.68
CA PRO A 156 -5.28 13.54 7.03
C PRO A 156 -4.11 12.92 7.82
N TRP A 157 -3.14 12.36 7.11
CA TRP A 157 -1.95 11.73 7.70
C TRP A 157 -0.76 12.69 7.86
N TRP A 158 -0.83 13.91 7.33
CA TRP A 158 0.28 14.86 7.40
C TRP A 158 0.78 15.15 8.84
N PRO A 159 -0.09 15.26 9.86
CA PRO A 159 0.38 15.42 11.24
C PRO A 159 1.22 14.25 11.76
N LEU A 160 0.97 13.02 11.30
CA LEU A 160 1.81 11.87 11.64
C LEU A 160 3.15 11.94 10.92
N ILE A 161 3.14 12.32 9.65
CA ILE A 161 4.35 12.52 8.84
C ILE A 161 5.28 13.52 9.52
N THR A 162 4.80 14.71 9.89
CA THR A 162 5.67 15.73 10.49
C THR A 162 6.12 15.36 11.90
N ALA A 163 5.32 14.59 12.63
CA ALA A 163 5.71 14.08 13.95
C ALA A 163 6.84 13.03 13.89
N VAL A 164 7.02 12.34 12.77
CA VAL A 164 8.03 11.29 12.59
C VAL A 164 9.23 11.78 11.78
N LEU A 165 8.99 12.44 10.66
CA LEU A 165 10.02 12.88 9.71
C LEU A 165 10.47 14.34 9.92
N GLY A 166 9.72 15.12 10.69
CA GLY A 166 9.95 16.56 10.90
C GLY A 166 9.08 17.46 10.02
N GLU A 167 9.03 18.73 10.37
CA GLU A 167 8.27 19.78 9.65
C GLU A 167 8.79 20.05 8.23
N ASP A 168 10.01 19.60 7.93
CA ASP A 168 10.64 19.69 6.61
C ASP A 168 10.41 18.44 5.77
N ALA A 169 9.45 17.59 6.14
CA ALA A 169 9.01 16.48 5.29
C ALA A 169 8.49 16.97 3.94
N GLU A 170 8.87 16.28 2.87
CA GLU A 170 8.53 16.58 1.49
C GLU A 170 7.85 15.38 0.85
N HIS A 171 6.75 15.62 0.14
CA HIS A 171 6.14 14.62 -0.72
C HIS A 171 7.13 14.13 -1.76
N SER A 172 7.24 12.82 -1.89
CA SER A 172 8.10 12.17 -2.88
C SER A 172 7.31 11.52 -4.01
N PHE A 173 6.22 10.83 -3.65
CA PHE A 173 5.40 10.11 -4.61
C PHE A 173 3.98 9.97 -4.07
N SER A 174 3.00 10.04 -4.95
CA SER A 174 1.67 9.49 -4.68
C SER A 174 1.07 8.92 -5.94
N GLY A 175 0.15 7.97 -5.76
CA GLY A 175 -0.57 7.37 -6.86
C GLY A 175 -1.43 6.21 -6.43
N VAL A 176 -2.04 5.56 -7.42
CA VAL A 176 -2.80 4.33 -7.21
C VAL A 176 -1.95 3.13 -7.58
N VAL A 177 -1.94 2.16 -6.68
CA VAL A 177 -1.45 0.81 -6.92
C VAL A 177 -2.66 -0.09 -7.11
N TYR A 178 -2.78 -0.68 -8.30
CA TYR A 178 -3.82 -1.68 -8.56
C TYR A 178 -3.19 -2.96 -9.12
N SER A 179 -3.87 -4.07 -8.91
CA SER A 179 -3.43 -5.39 -9.34
C SER A 179 -4.58 -6.08 -10.06
N ASP A 180 -4.27 -6.61 -11.23
CA ASP A 180 -5.18 -7.44 -12.00
C ASP A 180 -5.51 -8.73 -11.23
N PRO A 181 -6.72 -9.26 -11.36
CA PRO A 181 -7.08 -10.55 -10.77
C PRO A 181 -6.07 -11.64 -11.16
N GLY A 182 -5.57 -12.37 -10.16
CA GLY A 182 -4.58 -13.43 -10.36
C GLY A 182 -3.12 -12.96 -10.43
N SER A 183 -2.86 -11.66 -10.23
CA SER A 183 -1.49 -11.16 -10.07
C SER A 183 -0.75 -11.89 -8.94
N PRO A 184 0.52 -12.27 -9.12
CA PRO A 184 1.28 -12.99 -8.12
C PRO A 184 1.54 -12.12 -6.89
N ALA A 185 1.80 -12.76 -5.74
CA ALA A 185 2.27 -12.07 -4.55
C ALA A 185 3.64 -11.41 -4.82
N GLN A 186 3.83 -10.20 -4.29
CA GLN A 186 5.15 -9.57 -4.29
C GLN A 186 6.09 -10.30 -3.32
N CYS A 187 7.39 -10.31 -3.65
CA CYS A 187 8.41 -10.75 -2.71
C CYS A 187 8.50 -9.80 -1.51
N TRP A 188 9.03 -10.29 -0.39
CA TRP A 188 9.36 -9.44 0.75
C TRP A 188 10.41 -8.40 0.33
N HIS A 189 10.11 -7.13 0.55
CA HIS A 189 10.99 -6.02 0.23
C HIS A 189 10.75 -4.85 1.19
N ILE A 190 11.66 -3.89 1.12
CA ILE A 190 11.51 -2.55 1.66
C ILE A 190 11.41 -1.58 0.48
N ASP A 191 10.63 -0.51 0.62
CA ASP A 191 10.34 0.38 -0.51
C ASP A 191 11.50 1.35 -0.81
N SER A 192 12.28 1.72 0.21
CA SER A 192 13.42 2.63 0.08
C SER A 192 14.73 1.94 0.48
N PRO A 193 15.86 2.27 -0.18
CA PRO A 193 17.16 1.72 0.18
C PRO A 193 17.59 2.17 1.59
N HIS A 194 18.35 1.33 2.28
CA HIS A 194 19.03 1.75 3.51
C HIS A 194 20.16 2.72 3.18
N PHE A 195 20.14 3.90 3.81
CA PHE A 195 21.22 4.89 3.72
C PHE A 195 22.39 4.61 4.68
N SER A 196 22.17 3.74 5.67
CA SER A 196 23.16 3.35 6.67
C SER A 196 23.01 1.88 7.02
N ALA A 197 24.09 1.24 7.46
CA ALA A 197 24.06 -0.07 8.10
C ALA A 197 23.55 0.01 9.55
N ASP A 198 23.65 1.20 10.17
CA ASP A 198 23.17 1.44 11.52
C ASP A 198 21.66 1.67 11.56
N HIS A 199 21.02 1.31 12.67
CA HIS A 199 19.63 1.65 12.93
C HIS A 199 19.52 3.15 13.20
N LEU A 200 19.00 3.90 12.24
CA LEU A 200 18.78 5.34 12.31
C LEU A 200 17.28 5.65 12.30
N PRO A 201 16.86 6.84 12.77
CA PRO A 201 15.49 7.30 12.62
C PRO A 201 15.00 7.19 11.17
N ALA A 202 13.71 6.92 11.03
CA ALA A 202 13.05 6.81 9.73
C ALA A 202 13.34 8.05 8.87
N HIS A 203 13.56 7.82 7.57
CA HIS A 203 13.86 8.88 6.61
C HIS A 203 12.78 9.02 5.53
N ALA A 204 11.90 8.02 5.46
CA ALA A 204 10.78 7.95 4.55
C ALA A 204 9.64 7.20 5.23
N LEU A 205 8.40 7.56 4.90
CA LEU A 205 7.20 6.85 5.30
C LEU A 205 6.33 6.61 4.08
N ASN A 206 5.67 5.44 4.07
CA ASN A 206 4.64 5.10 3.10
C ASN A 206 3.29 5.01 3.79
N VAL A 207 2.32 5.76 3.26
CA VAL A 207 0.93 5.72 3.68
C VAL A 207 0.14 4.95 2.63
N MET A 208 -0.37 3.79 3.04
CA MET A 208 -1.15 2.89 2.20
C MET A 208 -2.64 3.00 2.57
N ILE A 209 -3.46 3.46 1.63
CA ILE A 209 -4.90 3.69 1.85
C ILE A 209 -5.71 2.67 1.06
N ALA A 210 -6.48 1.87 1.78
CA ALA A 210 -7.49 1.02 1.17
C ALA A 210 -8.61 1.90 0.58
N LEU A 211 -8.72 1.92 -0.75
CA LEU A 211 -9.75 2.68 -1.45
C LEU A 211 -11.08 1.91 -1.56
N HIS A 212 -11.06 0.62 -1.24
CA HIS A 212 -12.22 -0.25 -1.16
C HIS A 212 -11.91 -1.41 -0.21
N ASP A 213 -12.96 -2.12 0.21
CA ASP A 213 -12.82 -3.31 1.03
C ASP A 213 -11.94 -4.34 0.32
N THR A 214 -10.90 -4.79 1.03
CA THR A 214 -9.89 -5.72 0.49
C THR A 214 -9.89 -7.00 1.33
N PRO A 215 -10.79 -7.96 1.07
CA PRO A 215 -10.81 -9.23 1.78
C PRO A 215 -9.52 -10.01 1.53
N LEU A 216 -9.18 -10.94 2.44
CA LEU A 216 -7.94 -11.74 2.34
C LEU A 216 -7.77 -12.46 0.99
N ALA A 217 -8.88 -12.87 0.37
CA ALA A 217 -8.87 -13.52 -0.95
C ALA A 217 -8.36 -12.62 -2.09
N MET A 218 -8.40 -11.29 -1.92
CA MET A 218 -7.85 -10.33 -2.89
C MET A 218 -6.35 -10.04 -2.65
N GLY A 219 -5.75 -10.64 -1.62
CA GLY A 219 -4.31 -10.50 -1.35
C GLY A 219 -3.91 -9.09 -0.88
N PRO A 220 -4.42 -8.60 0.26
CA PRO A 220 -3.96 -7.33 0.84
C PRO A 220 -2.45 -7.37 1.14
N PRO A 221 -1.78 -6.21 1.24
CA PRO A 221 -0.38 -6.15 1.64
C PRO A 221 -0.11 -6.92 2.93
N ARG A 222 1.03 -7.61 2.96
CA ARG A 222 1.52 -8.31 4.15
C ARG A 222 2.66 -7.50 4.74
N LEU A 223 2.56 -7.21 6.02
CA LEU A 223 3.59 -6.50 6.79
C LEU A 223 4.26 -7.49 7.74
N ARG A 224 5.52 -7.22 8.08
CA ARG A 224 6.27 -7.98 9.07
C ARG A 224 6.91 -6.98 10.02
N GLU A 225 6.78 -7.26 11.32
CA GLU A 225 7.41 -6.49 12.38
C GLU A 225 8.93 -6.39 12.15
N ALA A 226 9.49 -5.24 12.49
CA ALA A 226 10.94 -5.08 12.56
C ALA A 226 11.49 -6.09 13.57
N LEU A 227 12.49 -6.88 13.16
CA LEU A 227 13.20 -7.75 14.09
C LEU A 227 14.09 -6.86 14.97
N THR A 228 13.63 -6.53 16.17
CA THR A 228 14.47 -5.91 17.18
C THR A 228 15.51 -6.95 17.64
N GLY A 229 16.78 -6.70 17.31
CA GLY A 229 17.92 -7.50 17.76
C GLY A 229 18.40 -7.15 19.15
#